data_AF-A0A6I7WZT6-F1
#
_entry.id   AF-A0A6I7WZT6-F1
#
_cell.length_a   1.000
_cell.length_b   1.000
_cell.length_c   1.000
_cell.angle_alpha   90.00
_cell.angle_beta   90.00
_cell.angle_gamma   90.00
#
_symmetry.space_group_name_H-M   'P 1'
#
loop_
_entity.id
_entity.type
_entity.pdbx_description
1 polymer ?
#
loop_
_entity_poly.entity_id
_entity_poly.type
_entity_poly.pdbx_seq_one_letter_code
_entity_poly.pdbx_strand_id
1 'polypeptide(L)'
;MEINDPRESLLSLISIENSHVKLRPPKILLFGGDMSDQENKTVRALLYDHLSVKHSQLFSSLVLVEEFKDWLHDSIYPDLLTFESDLAETASLVVISLESPGALAELGSFSVNEKIKEKIVIIICDDHHNQDSYIKLGPLRQLKDENILSYPYKYNDLENSLKEHLDDITDSLSNILDEVNKTEKFNLTNKGHIAFLIYDLILTYKALINKEIKLYLKSLNVDVAPEEVSRLLFLLEKLELIE
;
A
#
# COMPACT_ATOMS: atom_id res chain seq x y z
N MET A 1 5.94 8.18 45.47
CA MET A 1 7.04 7.82 44.55
C MET A 1 6.35 7.39 43.28
N GLU A 2 6.41 8.21 42.23
CA GLU A 2 5.98 7.72 40.91
C GLU A 2 6.89 6.56 40.56
N ILE A 3 6.30 5.38 40.35
CA ILE A 3 7.02 4.23 39.82
C ILE A 3 7.27 4.59 38.37
N ASN A 4 8.50 5.01 38.07
CA ASN A 4 8.91 5.33 36.71
C ASN A 4 8.92 4.03 35.92
N ASP A 5 8.14 3.95 34.83
CA ASP A 5 8.11 2.76 33.98
C ASP A 5 9.50 2.55 33.37
N PRO A 6 10.21 1.45 33.68
CA PRO A 6 11.55 1.23 33.16
C PRO A 6 11.57 1.11 31.62
N ARG A 7 10.42 0.80 30.99
CA ARG A 7 10.26 0.72 29.54
C ARG A 7 10.48 2.10 28.89
N GLU A 8 9.97 3.17 29.49
CA GLU A 8 10.15 4.54 28.98
C GLU A 8 11.62 4.96 28.99
N SER A 9 12.33 4.61 30.06
CA SER A 9 13.77 4.89 30.17
C SER A 9 14.56 4.15 29.08
N LEU A 10 14.24 2.90 28.79
CA LEU A 10 14.87 2.13 27.70
C LEU A 10 14.58 2.73 26.32
N LEU A 11 13.31 3.09 26.06
CA LEU A 11 12.90 3.67 24.79
C LEU A 11 13.60 5.00 24.51
N SER A 12 13.79 5.84 25.53
CA SER A 12 14.51 7.11 25.39
C SER A 12 15.99 6.97 24.98
N LEU A 13 16.56 5.77 25.06
CA LEU A 13 17.92 5.49 24.58
C LEU A 13 17.97 5.20 23.07
N ILE A 14 16.82 5.00 22.43
CA ILE A 14 16.71 4.71 21.00
C ILE A 14 16.62 6.01 20.21
N SER A 15 17.50 6.16 19.22
CA SER A 15 17.47 7.26 18.27
C SER A 15 16.63 6.87 17.05
N ILE A 16 15.33 7.15 17.10
CA ILE A 16 14.38 6.73 16.05
C ILE A 16 14.73 7.33 14.68
N GLU A 17 15.27 8.55 14.67
CA GLU A 17 15.67 9.28 13.46
C GLU A 17 16.87 8.65 12.73
N ASN A 18 17.63 7.77 13.40
CA ASN A 18 18.71 6.99 12.82
C ASN A 18 18.31 5.53 12.55
N SER A 19 17.10 5.14 12.93
CA SER A 19 16.57 3.80 12.69
C SER A 19 16.13 3.62 11.23
N HIS A 20 16.03 2.35 10.83
CA HIS A 20 15.53 1.95 9.53
C HIS A 20 14.32 1.03 9.72
N VAL A 21 13.30 1.25 8.91
CA VAL A 21 12.12 0.40 8.82
C VAL A 21 12.45 -0.78 7.90
N LYS A 22 12.03 -1.99 8.29
CA LYS A 22 12.11 -3.18 7.44
C LYS A 22 10.78 -3.35 6.72
N LEU A 23 10.80 -3.33 5.39
CA LEU A 23 9.59 -3.40 4.56
C LEU A 23 9.30 -4.84 4.10
N ARG A 24 9.50 -5.82 5.00
CA ARG A 24 9.31 -7.24 4.69
C ARG A 24 8.45 -7.96 5.74
N PRO A 25 7.62 -8.94 5.34
CA PRO A 25 7.39 -9.38 3.95
C PRO A 25 6.72 -8.30 3.09
N PRO A 26 6.94 -8.27 1.76
CA PRO A 26 6.38 -7.22 0.93
C PRO A 26 4.86 -7.31 0.88
N LYS A 27 4.22 -6.14 0.76
CA LYS A 27 2.78 -5.99 0.58
C LYS A 27 2.54 -5.29 -0.76
N ILE A 28 1.67 -5.85 -1.58
CA ILE A 28 1.31 -5.35 -2.91
C ILE A 28 -0.17 -5.01 -2.87
N LEU A 29 -0.51 -3.74 -2.97
CA LEU A 29 -1.91 -3.34 -3.11
C LEU A 29 -2.30 -3.47 -4.58
N LEU A 30 -3.43 -4.13 -4.84
CA LEU A 30 -3.94 -4.33 -6.19
C LEU A 30 -5.24 -3.57 -6.40
N PHE A 31 -5.16 -2.52 -7.21
CA PHE A 31 -6.24 -1.60 -7.57
C PHE A 31 -6.65 -1.77 -9.04
N GLY A 32 -7.88 -1.37 -9.38
CA GLY A 32 -8.43 -1.53 -10.72
C GLY A 32 -9.94 -1.68 -10.75
N GLY A 33 -10.46 -2.41 -11.74
CA GLY A 33 -11.88 -2.66 -11.89
C GLY A 33 -12.44 -3.65 -10.86
N ASP A 34 -13.77 -3.65 -10.75
CA ASP A 34 -14.52 -4.57 -9.90
C ASP A 34 -14.22 -6.03 -10.30
N MET A 35 -13.95 -6.88 -9.32
CA MET A 35 -13.68 -8.32 -9.55
C MET A 35 -14.91 -9.20 -9.35
N SER A 36 -16.04 -8.63 -8.92
CA SER A 36 -17.28 -9.36 -8.67
C SER A 36 -18.10 -9.64 -9.93
N ASP A 37 -17.86 -8.92 -11.02
CA ASP A 37 -18.52 -9.14 -12.32
C ASP A 37 -17.88 -10.35 -13.05
N GLN A 38 -18.60 -11.46 -13.06
CA GLN A 38 -18.16 -12.67 -13.77
C GLN A 38 -18.40 -12.63 -15.28
N GLU A 39 -19.24 -11.71 -15.77
CA GLU A 39 -19.55 -11.58 -17.21
C GLU A 39 -18.56 -10.63 -17.91
N ASN A 40 -18.11 -9.57 -17.22
CA ASN A 40 -17.12 -8.63 -17.74
C ASN A 40 -15.87 -8.65 -16.88
N LYS A 41 -14.96 -9.59 -17.16
CA LYS A 41 -13.67 -9.63 -16.47
C LYS A 41 -12.89 -8.34 -16.68
N THR A 42 -12.24 -7.89 -15.62
CA THR A 42 -11.36 -6.72 -15.56
C THR A 42 -9.89 -7.15 -15.67
N VAL A 43 -9.00 -6.25 -16.06
CA VAL A 43 -7.53 -6.40 -16.01
C VAL A 43 -7.13 -6.84 -14.61
N ARG A 44 -7.68 -6.19 -13.57
CA ARG A 44 -7.44 -6.56 -12.17
C ARG A 44 -7.83 -8.00 -11.88
N ALA A 45 -9.03 -8.43 -12.28
CA ALA A 45 -9.50 -9.80 -12.06
C ALA A 45 -8.65 -10.84 -12.81
N LEU A 46 -8.31 -10.57 -14.07
CA LEU A 46 -7.46 -11.45 -14.89
C LEU A 46 -6.04 -11.58 -14.32
N LEU A 47 -5.47 -10.48 -13.86
CA LEU A 47 -4.17 -10.46 -13.20
C LEU A 47 -4.20 -11.24 -11.88
N TYR A 48 -5.23 -11.02 -11.05
CA TYR A 48 -5.43 -11.74 -9.80
C TYR A 48 -5.52 -13.26 -10.02
N ASP A 49 -6.39 -13.69 -10.96
CA ASP A 49 -6.55 -15.08 -11.35
C ASP A 49 -5.22 -15.69 -11.79
N HIS A 50 -4.46 -14.97 -12.63
CA HIS A 50 -3.18 -15.43 -13.15
C HIS A 50 -2.11 -15.57 -12.05
N LEU A 51 -1.97 -14.56 -11.18
CA LEU A 51 -1.05 -14.58 -10.03
C LEU A 51 -1.34 -15.77 -9.10
N SER A 52 -2.62 -16.08 -8.87
CA SER A 52 -3.03 -17.20 -8.00
C SER A 52 -2.54 -18.56 -8.48
N VAL A 53 -2.35 -18.73 -9.80
CA VAL A 53 -1.93 -19.99 -10.42
C VAL A 53 -0.43 -20.05 -10.65
N LYS A 54 0.19 -18.94 -11.05
CA LYS A 54 1.55 -18.92 -11.62
C LYS A 54 2.60 -18.31 -10.69
N HIS A 55 2.23 -17.41 -9.78
CA HIS A 55 3.17 -16.65 -8.96
C HIS A 55 2.77 -16.67 -7.48
N SER A 56 2.86 -17.83 -6.84
CA SER A 56 2.43 -18.02 -5.43
C SER A 56 3.08 -17.04 -4.45
N GLN A 57 4.33 -16.65 -4.68
CA GLN A 57 5.03 -15.67 -3.85
C GLN A 57 4.41 -14.27 -3.97
N LEU A 58 4.21 -13.76 -5.20
CA LEU A 58 3.55 -12.48 -5.41
C LEU A 58 2.11 -12.51 -4.89
N PHE A 59 1.39 -13.60 -5.16
CA PHE A 59 0.02 -13.80 -4.70
C PHE A 59 -0.10 -13.72 -3.18
N SER A 60 0.84 -14.33 -2.44
CA SER A 60 0.87 -14.26 -0.97
C SER A 60 1.16 -12.87 -0.40
N SER A 61 1.66 -11.96 -1.23
CA SER A 61 1.92 -10.56 -0.89
C SER A 61 0.77 -9.62 -1.26
N LEU A 62 -0.24 -10.09 -2.00
CA LEU A 62 -1.36 -9.26 -2.40
C LEU A 62 -2.23 -8.86 -1.21
N VAL A 63 -2.72 -7.63 -1.25
CA VAL A 63 -3.73 -7.10 -0.33
C VAL A 63 -4.84 -6.49 -1.19
N LEU A 64 -6.05 -7.01 -1.02
CA LEU A 64 -7.25 -6.54 -1.73
C LEU A 64 -7.99 -5.52 -0.86
N VAL A 65 -7.89 -4.25 -1.25
CA VAL A 65 -8.40 -3.13 -0.43
C VAL A 65 -9.93 -3.14 -0.28
N GLU A 66 -10.65 -3.68 -1.28
CA GLU A 66 -12.12 -3.80 -1.26
C GLU A 66 -12.66 -4.78 -0.20
N GLU A 67 -11.81 -5.64 0.36
CA GLU A 67 -12.18 -6.51 1.46
C GLU A 67 -12.38 -5.72 2.77
N PHE A 68 -11.82 -4.51 2.86
CA PHE A 68 -11.87 -3.68 4.06
C PHE A 68 -13.15 -2.84 4.19
N LYS A 69 -14.32 -3.40 3.91
CA LYS A 69 -15.62 -2.67 3.92
C LYS A 69 -15.94 -1.98 5.26
N ASP A 70 -15.30 -2.43 6.33
CA ASP A 70 -15.48 -1.92 7.69
C ASP A 70 -14.60 -0.68 7.99
N TRP A 71 -13.86 -0.13 7.02
CA TRP A 71 -13.13 1.14 7.23
C TRP A 71 -14.04 2.29 7.67
N LEU A 72 -15.33 2.21 7.31
CA LEU A 72 -16.41 3.11 7.76
C LEU A 72 -16.92 2.79 9.17
N HIS A 73 -16.74 1.55 9.63
CA HIS A 73 -17.20 1.12 10.95
C HIS A 73 -16.44 1.93 12.02
N ASP A 74 -17.16 2.39 13.03
CA ASP A 74 -16.65 3.23 14.13
C ASP A 74 -16.09 4.62 13.77
N SER A 75 -16.20 5.08 12.51
CA SER A 75 -15.71 6.40 12.06
C SER A 75 -14.22 6.63 12.38
N ILE A 76 -13.42 5.55 12.41
CA ILE A 76 -11.98 5.61 12.70
C ILE A 76 -11.26 6.42 11.61
N TYR A 77 -11.58 6.15 10.36
CA TYR A 77 -11.15 6.94 9.21
C TYR A 77 -12.23 7.94 8.79
N PRO A 78 -11.86 9.18 8.44
CA PRO A 78 -12.83 10.22 8.04
C PRO A 78 -13.42 9.97 6.65
N ASP A 79 -12.65 9.34 5.76
CA ASP A 79 -13.02 9.03 4.38
C ASP A 79 -12.14 7.90 3.83
N LEU A 80 -12.59 7.31 2.71
CA LEU A 80 -11.90 6.21 2.03
C LEU A 80 -10.50 6.63 1.56
N LEU A 81 -10.38 7.86 1.06
CA LEU A 81 -9.14 8.38 0.50
C LEU A 81 -8.02 8.39 1.54
N THR A 82 -8.34 8.81 2.77
CA THR A 82 -7.42 8.82 3.90
C THR A 82 -7.02 7.40 4.27
N PHE A 83 -7.96 6.46 4.30
CA PHE A 83 -7.68 5.05 4.59
C PHE A 83 -6.74 4.42 3.54
N GLU A 84 -7.07 4.57 2.26
CA GLU A 84 -6.27 3.98 1.19
C GLU A 84 -4.89 4.63 1.08
N SER A 85 -4.76 5.93 1.37
CA SER A 85 -3.46 6.60 1.43
C SER A 85 -2.60 6.07 2.58
N ASP A 86 -3.16 5.93 3.80
CA ASP A 86 -2.43 5.37 4.94
C ASP A 86 -2.01 3.91 4.67
N LEU A 87 -2.88 3.13 4.02
CA LEU A 87 -2.59 1.77 3.58
C LEU A 87 -1.49 1.72 2.51
N ALA A 88 -1.56 2.57 1.48
CA ALA A 88 -0.57 2.65 0.42
C ALA A 88 0.83 3.06 0.93
N GLU A 89 0.91 3.83 2.01
CA GLU A 89 2.19 4.16 2.63
C GLU A 89 2.88 2.93 3.28
N THR A 90 2.11 1.91 3.70
CA THR A 90 2.65 0.63 4.20
C THR A 90 3.11 -0.33 3.10
N ALA A 91 2.66 -0.10 1.86
CA ALA A 91 2.89 -1.02 0.75
C ALA A 91 4.35 -1.00 0.27
N SER A 92 4.78 -2.11 -0.33
CA SER A 92 5.99 -2.18 -1.14
C SER A 92 5.71 -1.76 -2.58
N LEU A 93 4.55 -2.15 -3.12
CA LEU A 93 4.05 -1.74 -4.44
C LEU A 93 2.56 -1.41 -4.38
N VAL A 94 2.15 -0.44 -5.20
CA VAL A 94 0.76 -0.06 -5.43
C VAL A 94 0.47 -0.25 -6.92
N VAL A 95 -0.11 -1.39 -7.27
CA VAL A 95 -0.43 -1.75 -8.66
C VAL A 95 -1.82 -1.21 -9.00
N ILE A 96 -1.93 -0.38 -10.03
CA ILE A 96 -3.20 0.22 -10.46
C ILE A 96 -3.43 -0.10 -11.93
N SER A 97 -4.49 -0.88 -12.21
CA SER A 97 -4.95 -1.11 -13.57
C SER A 97 -5.88 0.04 -13.99
N LEU A 98 -5.47 0.85 -14.98
CA LEU A 98 -6.22 2.03 -15.43
C LEU A 98 -7.37 1.65 -16.37
N GLU A 99 -8.39 1.04 -15.78
CA GLU A 99 -9.53 0.48 -16.49
C GLU A 99 -10.89 0.97 -15.99
N SER A 100 -10.92 1.70 -14.88
CA SER A 100 -12.15 2.16 -14.23
C SER A 100 -12.05 3.61 -13.75
N PRO A 101 -13.17 4.31 -13.52
CA PRO A 101 -13.16 5.64 -12.92
C PRO A 101 -12.48 5.69 -11.54
N GLY A 102 -12.62 4.63 -10.74
CA GLY A 102 -11.96 4.50 -9.44
C GLY A 102 -10.44 4.49 -9.58
N ALA A 103 -9.92 3.66 -10.48
CA ALA A 103 -8.48 3.57 -10.78
C ALA A 103 -7.87 4.90 -11.24
N LEU A 104 -8.62 5.69 -12.01
CA LEU A 104 -8.19 7.03 -12.42
C LEU A 104 -8.14 8.01 -11.23
N ALA A 105 -9.09 7.92 -10.30
CA ALA A 105 -9.11 8.73 -9.08
C ALA A 105 -7.96 8.35 -8.12
N GLU A 106 -7.70 7.05 -7.94
CA GLU A 106 -6.59 6.51 -7.16
C GLU A 106 -5.24 6.98 -7.72
N LEU A 107 -5.02 6.85 -9.03
CA LEU A 107 -3.83 7.40 -9.69
C LEU A 107 -3.69 8.91 -9.41
N GLY A 108 -4.77 9.67 -9.55
CA GLY A 108 -4.76 11.11 -9.28
C GLY A 108 -4.36 11.45 -7.84
N SER A 109 -4.88 10.71 -6.87
CA SER A 109 -4.57 10.91 -5.44
C SER A 109 -3.15 10.47 -5.08
N PHE A 110 -2.75 9.27 -5.51
CA PHE A 110 -1.49 8.67 -5.09
C PHE A 110 -0.27 9.27 -5.82
N SER A 111 -0.43 9.70 -7.07
CA SER A 111 0.67 10.30 -7.86
C SER A 111 1.20 11.62 -7.29
N VAL A 112 0.41 12.32 -6.46
CA VAL A 112 0.84 13.56 -5.79
C VAL A 112 1.33 13.32 -4.35
N ASN A 113 1.25 12.08 -3.84
CA ASN A 113 1.80 11.72 -2.54
C ASN A 113 3.25 11.21 -2.69
N GLU A 114 4.21 12.02 -2.24
CA GLU A 114 5.66 11.71 -2.28
C GLU A 114 6.05 10.38 -1.61
N LYS A 115 5.26 9.84 -0.68
CA LYS A 115 5.53 8.57 0.00
C LYS A 115 4.99 7.36 -0.77
N ILE A 116 4.07 7.60 -1.71
CA ILE A 116 3.38 6.55 -2.47
C ILE A 116 3.87 6.51 -3.92
N LYS A 117 4.07 7.66 -4.57
CA LYS A 117 4.32 7.77 -6.02
C LYS A 117 5.45 6.87 -6.54
N GLU A 118 6.52 6.72 -5.76
CA GLU A 118 7.68 5.89 -6.11
C GLU A 118 7.39 4.38 -6.12
N LYS A 119 6.28 3.97 -5.52
CA LYS A 119 5.82 2.60 -5.36
C LYS A 119 4.70 2.23 -6.34
N ILE A 120 4.17 3.20 -7.07
CA ILE A 120 3.06 3.00 -7.99
C ILE A 120 3.56 2.25 -9.23
N VAL A 121 2.86 1.20 -9.62
CA VAL A 121 3.00 0.51 -10.91
C VAL A 121 1.68 0.60 -11.65
N ILE A 122 1.71 1.09 -12.87
CA ILE A 122 0.54 1.29 -13.72
C ILE A 122 0.45 0.17 -14.74
N ILE A 123 -0.76 -0.37 -14.92
CA ILE A 123 -1.10 -1.21 -16.08
C ILE A 123 -2.10 -0.42 -16.93
N ILE A 124 -1.76 -0.18 -18.19
CA ILE A 124 -2.54 0.66 -19.11
C ILE A 124 -2.59 0.07 -20.52
N CYS A 125 -3.70 0.29 -21.23
CA CYS A 125 -3.82 -0.05 -22.65
C CYS A 125 -2.94 0.86 -23.51
N ASP A 126 -2.23 0.30 -24.49
CA ASP A 126 -1.39 1.04 -25.44
C ASP A 126 -2.13 2.20 -26.11
N ASP A 127 -3.40 2.00 -26.49
CA ASP A 127 -4.20 3.05 -27.13
C ASP A 127 -4.35 4.27 -26.22
N HIS A 128 -4.48 4.07 -24.90
CA HIS A 128 -4.59 5.15 -23.93
C HIS A 128 -3.23 5.74 -23.54
N HIS A 129 -2.21 4.91 -23.42
CA HIS A 129 -0.85 5.35 -23.11
C HIS A 129 -0.25 6.22 -24.24
N ASN A 130 -0.57 5.89 -25.49
CA ASN A 130 -0.06 6.62 -26.64
C ASN A 130 -0.80 7.94 -26.91
N GLN A 131 -2.04 8.09 -26.43
CA GLN A 131 -2.82 9.32 -26.58
C GLN A 131 -2.23 10.51 -25.79
N ASP A 132 -2.20 11.68 -26.42
CA ASP A 132 -1.90 12.94 -25.72
C ASP A 132 -3.08 13.35 -24.83
N SER A 133 -3.11 12.76 -23.63
CA SER A 133 -4.18 12.88 -22.64
C SER A 133 -3.70 13.60 -21.37
N TYR A 134 -4.65 14.07 -20.56
CA TYR A 134 -4.34 14.61 -19.24
C TYR A 134 -3.63 13.57 -18.34
N ILE A 135 -4.02 12.30 -18.45
CA ILE A 135 -3.41 11.18 -17.70
C ILE A 135 -1.92 11.07 -18.05
N LYS A 136 -1.60 11.02 -19.35
CA LYS A 136 -0.22 10.93 -19.86
C LYS A 136 0.62 12.16 -19.53
N LEU A 137 0.07 13.36 -19.72
CA LEU A 137 0.80 14.62 -19.54
C LEU A 137 0.86 15.10 -18.08
N GLY A 138 0.04 14.53 -17.20
CA GLY A 138 -0.07 14.88 -15.79
C GLY A 138 0.42 13.74 -14.89
N PRO A 139 -0.49 12.95 -14.27
CA PRO A 139 -0.14 11.95 -13.26
C PRO A 139 0.96 10.96 -13.68
N LEU A 140 0.95 10.45 -14.92
CA LEU A 140 1.98 9.48 -15.36
C LEU A 140 3.38 10.08 -15.38
N ARG A 141 3.54 11.40 -15.60
CA ARG A 141 4.85 12.08 -15.56
C ARG A 141 5.46 12.18 -14.15
N GLN A 142 4.67 11.91 -13.10
CA GLN A 142 5.18 11.87 -11.73
C GLN A 142 5.76 10.51 -11.37
N LEU A 143 5.56 9.50 -12.23
CA LEU A 143 5.98 8.12 -12.00
C LEU A 143 7.27 7.82 -12.76
N LYS A 144 7.91 6.73 -12.39
CA LYS A 144 9.06 6.20 -13.15
C LYS A 144 8.57 5.52 -14.42
N ASP A 145 9.29 5.70 -15.52
CA ASP A 145 8.92 5.12 -16.81
C ASP A 145 8.88 3.58 -16.73
N GLU A 146 9.80 2.95 -16.00
CA GLU A 146 9.82 1.50 -15.78
C GLU A 146 8.61 0.96 -15.00
N ASN A 147 7.88 1.83 -14.31
CA ASN A 147 6.68 1.47 -13.57
C ASN A 147 5.40 1.63 -14.41
N ILE A 148 5.49 2.04 -15.67
CA ILE A 148 4.34 2.19 -16.57
C ILE A 148 4.33 1.01 -17.54
N LEU A 149 3.51 0.01 -17.23
CA LEU A 149 3.37 -1.21 -18.00
C LEU A 149 2.23 -1.04 -19.02
N SER A 150 2.59 -0.84 -20.29
CA SER A 150 1.65 -0.60 -21.38
C SER A 150 1.52 -1.83 -22.27
N TYR A 151 0.28 -2.27 -22.54
CA TYR A 151 0.02 -3.46 -23.36
C TYR A 151 -1.14 -3.28 -24.34
N PRO A 152 -1.11 -3.96 -25.52
CA PRO A 152 -2.11 -3.82 -26.56
C PRO A 152 -3.34 -4.73 -26.33
N TYR A 153 -4.06 -4.54 -25.22
CA TYR A 153 -5.31 -5.25 -24.96
C TYR A 153 -6.54 -4.46 -25.43
N LYS A 154 -7.65 -5.17 -25.69
CA LYS A 154 -8.91 -4.61 -26.19
C LYS A 154 -10.03 -4.78 -25.18
N TYR A 155 -10.69 -3.70 -24.79
CA TYR A 155 -11.79 -3.75 -23.82
C TYR A 155 -12.97 -4.65 -24.24
N ASN A 156 -13.24 -4.78 -25.54
CA ASN A 156 -14.33 -5.64 -26.05
C ASN A 156 -13.95 -7.13 -26.19
N ASP A 157 -12.68 -7.48 -25.95
CA ASP A 157 -12.15 -8.85 -26.02
C ASP A 157 -11.00 -8.99 -25.01
N LEU A 158 -11.24 -8.52 -23.79
CA LEU A 158 -10.17 -8.29 -22.81
C LEU A 158 -9.47 -9.60 -22.43
N GLU A 159 -10.25 -10.63 -22.12
CA GLU A 159 -9.70 -11.92 -21.70
C GLU A 159 -8.76 -12.53 -22.73
N ASN A 160 -9.13 -12.55 -24.02
CA ASN A 160 -8.26 -13.12 -25.04
C ASN A 160 -7.06 -12.22 -25.35
N SER A 161 -7.28 -10.91 -25.47
CA SER A 161 -6.22 -9.97 -25.86
C SER A 161 -5.20 -9.71 -24.76
N LEU A 162 -5.59 -9.71 -23.48
CA LEU A 162 -4.66 -9.52 -22.36
C LEU A 162 -3.91 -10.81 -22.00
N LYS A 163 -4.51 -11.98 -22.23
CA LYS A 163 -3.95 -13.28 -21.80
C LYS A 163 -2.56 -13.56 -22.34
N GLU A 164 -2.25 -13.12 -23.55
CA GLU A 164 -0.92 -13.27 -24.17
C GLU A 164 0.16 -12.43 -23.47
N HIS A 165 -0.23 -11.45 -22.65
CA HIS A 165 0.64 -10.52 -21.95
C HIS A 165 0.69 -10.75 -20.44
N LEU A 166 -0.16 -11.60 -19.87
CA LEU A 166 -0.24 -11.80 -18.42
C LEU A 166 1.07 -12.31 -17.82
N ASP A 167 1.76 -13.25 -18.48
CA ASP A 167 3.06 -13.75 -18.01
C ASP A 167 4.10 -12.61 -17.96
N ASP A 168 4.12 -11.73 -18.98
CA ASP A 168 5.04 -10.59 -19.04
C ASP A 168 4.71 -9.51 -18.00
N ILE A 169 3.43 -9.26 -17.76
CA ILE A 169 2.96 -8.36 -16.69
C ILE A 169 3.45 -8.87 -15.34
N THR A 170 3.25 -10.15 -15.03
CA THR A 170 3.63 -10.70 -13.72
C THR A 170 5.13 -10.82 -13.54
N ASP A 171 5.88 -11.12 -14.60
CA ASP A 171 7.34 -11.09 -14.57
C ASP A 171 7.86 -9.67 -14.33
N SER A 172 7.27 -8.67 -14.99
CA SER A 172 7.59 -7.25 -14.77
C SER A 172 7.31 -6.83 -13.33
N LEU A 173 6.15 -7.19 -12.77
CA LEU A 173 5.82 -6.94 -11.36
C LEU A 173 6.83 -7.60 -10.40
N SER A 174 7.26 -8.83 -10.70
CA SER A 174 8.27 -9.53 -9.89
C SER A 174 9.61 -8.79 -9.93
N ASN A 175 10.06 -8.38 -11.11
CA ASN A 175 11.32 -7.67 -11.29
C ASN A 175 11.31 -6.32 -10.55
N ILE A 176 10.23 -5.55 -10.70
CA ILE A 176 10.06 -4.27 -10.00
C ILE A 176 10.11 -4.50 -8.49
N LEU A 177 9.40 -5.51 -7.97
CA LEU A 177 9.39 -5.81 -6.54
C LEU A 177 10.77 -6.19 -6.00
N ASP A 178 11.57 -6.92 -6.77
CA ASP A 178 12.92 -7.33 -6.38
C ASP A 178 13.90 -6.15 -6.28
N GLU A 179 13.66 -5.10 -7.07
CA GLU A 179 14.41 -3.84 -7.08
C GLU A 179 13.99 -2.86 -5.98
N VAL A 180 12.78 -3.01 -5.41
CA VAL A 180 12.33 -2.16 -4.29
C VAL A 180 13.26 -2.30 -3.08
N ASN A 181 13.56 -1.16 -2.47
CA ASN A 181 14.35 -1.09 -1.24
C ASN A 181 13.67 -1.89 -0.12
N LYS A 182 14.40 -2.83 0.45
CA LYS A 182 13.90 -3.72 1.52
C LYS A 182 13.88 -3.02 2.89
N THR A 183 14.52 -1.85 2.95
CA THR A 183 14.62 -1.01 4.13
C THR A 183 14.58 0.45 3.74
N GLU A 184 13.97 1.27 4.58
CA GLU A 184 13.97 2.73 4.41
C GLU A 184 14.40 3.40 5.72
N LYS A 185 15.03 4.57 5.62
CA LYS A 185 15.28 5.39 6.81
C LYS A 185 13.94 5.79 7.41
N PHE A 186 13.79 5.66 8.73
CA PHE A 186 12.55 6.03 9.40
C PHE A 186 12.18 7.49 9.10
N ASN A 187 10.89 7.72 8.87
CA ASN A 187 10.37 9.02 8.45
C ASN A 187 9.09 9.31 9.22
N LEU A 188 9.13 10.34 10.08
CA LEU A 188 8.01 10.79 10.92
C LEU A 188 6.80 11.28 10.11
N THR A 189 6.96 11.56 8.82
CA THR A 189 5.87 12.01 7.94
C THR A 189 5.23 10.87 7.14
N ASN A 190 5.77 9.65 7.24
CA ASN A 190 5.24 8.45 6.60
C ASN A 190 4.43 7.65 7.64
N LYS A 191 3.12 7.55 7.41
CA LYS A 191 2.17 6.87 8.29
C LYS A 191 2.42 5.37 8.36
N GLY A 192 2.85 4.76 7.26
CA GLY A 192 3.28 3.37 7.25
C GLY A 192 4.49 3.10 8.14
N HIS A 193 5.46 4.02 8.21
CA HIS A 193 6.61 3.90 9.11
C HIS A 193 6.18 3.96 10.58
N ILE A 194 5.28 4.88 10.92
CA ILE A 194 4.72 4.97 12.27
C ILE A 194 3.90 3.72 12.60
N ALA A 195 3.12 3.19 11.67
CA ALA A 195 2.38 1.95 11.84
C ALA A 195 3.32 0.78 12.16
N PHE A 196 4.41 0.62 11.42
CA PHE A 196 5.40 -0.42 11.71
C PHE A 196 6.11 -0.23 13.04
N LEU A 197 6.33 1.01 13.48
CA LEU A 197 6.85 1.27 14.82
C LEU A 197 5.85 0.87 15.91
N ILE A 198 4.55 1.16 15.74
CA ILE A 198 3.49 0.70 16.66
C ILE A 198 3.47 -0.82 16.70
N TYR A 199 3.55 -1.47 15.54
CA TYR A 199 3.63 -2.92 15.43
C TYR A 199 4.83 -3.48 16.20
N ASP A 200 6.03 -2.91 16.04
CA ASP A 200 7.22 -3.33 16.77
C ASP A 200 7.08 -3.15 18.30
N LEU A 201 6.43 -2.06 18.76
CA LEU A 201 6.13 -1.85 20.18
C LEU A 201 5.17 -2.93 20.71
N ILE A 202 4.10 -3.23 19.98
CA ILE A 202 3.15 -4.29 20.34
C ILE A 202 3.84 -5.65 20.35
N LEU A 203 4.69 -5.95 19.37
CA LEU A 203 5.45 -7.20 19.35
C LEU A 203 6.41 -7.32 20.52
N THR A 204 7.06 -6.22 20.91
CA THR A 204 8.09 -6.19 21.95
C THR A 204 7.49 -6.28 23.34
N TYR A 205 6.44 -5.49 23.61
CA TYR A 205 5.86 -5.34 24.95
C TYR A 205 4.52 -6.07 25.13
N LYS A 206 3.96 -6.62 24.06
CA LYS A 206 2.71 -7.39 24.03
C LYS A 206 1.49 -6.57 24.42
N ALA A 207 0.90 -6.83 25.60
CA ALA A 207 -0.40 -6.33 26.02
C ALA A 207 -0.35 -4.83 26.40
N LEU A 208 -0.11 -3.97 25.41
CA LEU A 208 -0.12 -2.51 25.55
C LEU A 208 -1.53 -1.96 25.38
N ILE A 209 -1.92 -1.04 26.25
CA ILE A 209 -3.12 -0.22 26.03
C ILE A 209 -2.78 1.01 25.18
N ASN A 210 -3.77 1.60 24.48
CA ASN A 210 -3.56 2.77 23.60
C ASN A 210 -2.83 3.93 24.30
N LYS A 211 -3.06 4.12 25.61
CA LYS A 211 -2.36 5.14 26.41
C LYS A 211 -0.87 4.86 26.54
N GLU A 212 -0.47 3.60 26.72
CA GLU A 212 0.95 3.18 26.78
C GLU A 212 1.59 3.32 25.40
N ILE A 213 0.93 2.89 24.33
CA ILE A 213 1.44 3.04 22.95
C ILE A 213 1.76 4.52 22.67
N LYS A 214 0.81 5.42 22.95
CA LYS A 214 1.02 6.87 22.77
C LYS A 214 2.18 7.40 23.62
N LEU A 215 2.28 6.96 24.88
CA LEU A 215 3.37 7.36 25.76
C LEU A 215 4.72 6.90 25.22
N TYR A 216 4.80 5.68 24.69
CA TYR A 216 6.03 5.09 24.17
C TYR A 216 6.48 5.72 22.85
N LEU A 217 5.55 6.01 21.96
CA LEU A 217 5.82 6.82 20.77
C LEU A 217 6.40 8.19 21.18
N LYS A 218 5.81 8.84 22.18
CA LYS A 218 6.32 10.12 22.70
C LYS A 218 7.73 9.99 23.28
N SER A 219 8.02 8.92 24.02
CA SER A 219 9.38 8.62 24.54
C SER A 219 10.40 8.36 23.44
N LEU A 220 9.96 7.97 22.25
CA LEU A 220 10.75 7.84 21.03
C LEU A 220 10.79 9.13 20.18
N ASN A 221 10.33 10.27 20.71
CA ASN A 221 10.19 11.53 19.98
C ASN A 221 9.21 11.48 18.77
N VAL A 222 8.23 10.58 18.81
CA VAL A 222 7.14 10.47 17.84
C VAL A 222 5.85 11.00 18.48
N ASP A 223 5.48 12.25 18.16
CA ASP A 223 4.24 12.85 18.68
C ASP A 223 3.09 12.64 17.70
N VAL A 224 2.12 11.80 18.09
CA VAL A 224 0.94 11.47 17.28
C VAL A 224 -0.34 11.69 18.08
N ALA A 225 -1.37 12.16 17.38
CA ALA A 225 -2.68 12.36 17.98
C ALA A 225 -3.33 11.01 18.36
N PRO A 226 -4.16 10.93 19.41
CA PRO A 226 -4.84 9.69 19.79
C PRO A 226 -5.65 9.08 18.63
N GLU A 227 -6.30 9.91 17.84
CA GLU A 227 -7.12 9.50 16.69
C GLU A 227 -6.24 8.85 15.61
N GLU A 228 -5.01 9.35 15.44
CA GLU A 228 -4.05 8.74 14.52
C GLU A 228 -3.54 7.39 15.03
N VAL A 229 -3.27 7.25 16.33
CA VAL A 229 -2.93 5.94 16.91
C VAL A 229 -4.05 4.94 16.64
N SER A 230 -5.32 5.32 16.84
CA SER A 230 -6.46 4.45 16.54
C SER A 230 -6.54 4.07 15.05
N ARG A 231 -6.29 5.01 14.14
CA ARG A 231 -6.25 4.74 12.69
C ARG A 231 -5.15 3.75 12.31
N LEU A 232 -3.96 3.90 12.87
CA LEU A 232 -2.83 3.03 12.57
C LEU A 232 -2.98 1.64 13.21
N LEU A 233 -3.60 1.54 14.38
CA LEU A 233 -3.97 0.24 14.97
C LEU A 233 -4.97 -0.50 14.08
N PHE A 234 -6.05 0.17 13.67
CA PHE A 234 -7.02 -0.39 12.74
C PHE A 234 -6.35 -0.84 11.42
N LEU A 235 -5.42 -0.05 10.91
CA LEU A 235 -4.65 -0.41 9.71
C LEU A 235 -3.85 -1.70 9.90
N LEU A 236 -3.17 -1.84 11.04
CA LEU A 236 -2.39 -3.03 11.36
C LEU A 236 -3.27 -4.28 11.55
N GLU A 237 -4.47 -4.13 12.12
CA GLU A 237 -5.48 -5.20 12.19
C GLU A 237 -5.90 -5.65 10.79
N LYS A 238 -6.20 -4.70 9.89
CA LYS A 238 -6.57 -5.00 8.50
C LYS A 238 -5.43 -5.65 7.69
N LEU A 239 -4.18 -5.37 8.05
CA LEU A 239 -3.01 -6.02 7.48
C LEU A 239 -2.69 -7.39 8.10
N GLU A 240 -3.50 -7.86 9.06
CA GLU A 240 -3.31 -9.08 9.85
C GLU A 240 -1.97 -9.13 10.59
N LEU A 241 -1.47 -7.96 11.01
CA LEU A 241 -0.24 -7.85 11.78
C LEU A 241 -0.50 -7.91 13.28
N ILE A 242 -1.68 -7.49 13.73
CA ILE A 242 -2.11 -7.53 15.14
C ILE A 242 -3.54 -8.07 15.26
N GLU A 243 -3.93 -8.45 16.48
CA GLU A 243 -5.26 -8.96 16.87
C GLU A 243 -5.97 -8.02 17.84
#